data_AF-A0A2D6RRA5-F1
#
_entry.id   AF-A0A2D6RRA5-F1
#
_cell.length_a   1.000
_cell.length_b   1.000
_cell.length_c   1.000
_cell.angle_alpha   90.00
_cell.angle_beta   90.00
_cell.angle_gamma   90.00
#
_symmetry.space_group_name_H-M   'P 1'
#
loop_
_entity.id
_entity.type
_entity.pdbx_description
1 polymer ?
#
loop_
_entity_poly.entity_id
_entity_poly.type
_entity_poly.pdbx_seq_one_letter_code
_entity_poly.pdbx_strand_id
1 'polypeptide(L)'
;MKEESKLGVKGHRPSVTLVELPIGSKSRTRIAAAICYDATDLDLVSDLRDRSDMFLVAALNQDVQTFDNMVAALHFHMYQPVILANSGEFGGSTAQIPLPKHERLIAHVHGSQQVAVSVFEVDPSPFKSLATPKASKTLKAHPAGYKGRD
;
A
#
# COMPACT_ATOMS: atom_id res chain seq x y z
N MET A 1 -1.21 -15.63 -17.95
CA MET A 1 -0.39 -14.86 -18.92
C MET A 1 -0.23 -15.49 -20.31
N LYS A 2 0.50 -16.62 -20.50
CA LYS A 2 0.72 -17.15 -21.87
C LYS A 2 -0.56 -17.53 -22.63
N GLU A 3 -1.60 -17.96 -21.93
CA GLU A 3 -2.88 -18.31 -22.56
C GLU A 3 -3.74 -17.08 -22.86
N GLU A 4 -3.78 -16.12 -21.94
CA GLU A 4 -4.49 -14.84 -22.12
C GLU A 4 -3.94 -14.03 -23.29
N SER A 5 -2.61 -13.97 -23.44
CA SER A 5 -1.98 -13.30 -24.58
C SER A 5 -2.31 -13.98 -25.92
N LYS A 6 -2.44 -15.32 -25.95
CA LYS A 6 -2.87 -16.05 -27.15
C LYS A 6 -4.33 -15.77 -27.51
N LEU A 7 -5.15 -15.44 -26.53
CA LEU A 7 -6.55 -15.05 -26.69
C LEU A 7 -6.73 -13.56 -27.02
N GLY A 8 -5.62 -12.81 -27.21
CA GLY A 8 -5.66 -11.37 -27.48
C GLY A 8 -6.12 -10.52 -26.30
N VAL A 9 -6.22 -11.11 -25.11
CA VAL A 9 -6.57 -10.40 -23.88
C VAL A 9 -5.41 -9.47 -23.53
N LYS A 10 -5.68 -8.17 -23.54
CA LYS A 10 -4.76 -7.13 -23.12
C LYS A 10 -5.21 -6.61 -21.76
N GLY A 11 -4.26 -6.25 -20.90
CA GLY A 11 -4.57 -5.50 -19.69
C GLY A 11 -5.35 -4.24 -20.05
N HIS A 12 -6.55 -4.10 -19.51
CA HIS A 12 -7.42 -2.96 -19.74
C HIS A 12 -7.61 -2.23 -18.42
N ARG A 13 -6.97 -1.06 -18.29
CA ARG A 13 -7.10 -0.18 -17.12
C ARG A 13 -7.66 1.18 -17.58
N PRO A 14 -8.98 1.28 -17.80
CA PRO A 14 -9.60 2.49 -18.35
C PRO A 14 -9.64 3.64 -17.35
N SER A 15 -9.56 3.34 -16.05
CA SER A 15 -9.56 4.33 -14.99
C SER A 15 -8.85 3.80 -13.74
N VAL A 16 -8.47 4.71 -12.85
CA VAL A 16 -7.99 4.43 -11.50
C VAL A 16 -8.97 5.09 -10.53
N THR A 17 -9.55 4.29 -9.63
CA THR A 17 -10.55 4.76 -8.67
C THR A 17 -9.90 5.12 -7.35
N LEU A 18 -10.22 6.31 -6.84
CA LEU A 18 -9.86 6.76 -5.50
C LEU A 18 -11.12 6.76 -4.64
N VAL A 19 -11.08 6.05 -3.51
CA VAL A 19 -12.15 6.11 -2.51
C VAL A 19 -11.82 7.22 -1.53
N GLU A 20 -12.65 8.25 -1.48
CA GLU A 20 -12.53 9.34 -0.50
C GLU A 20 -13.37 9.06 0.73
N LEU A 21 -12.70 9.05 1.89
CA LEU A 21 -13.34 8.96 3.19
C LEU A 21 -13.43 10.35 3.82
N PRO A 22 -14.54 10.72 4.47
CA PRO A 22 -14.72 12.01 5.14
C PRO A 22 -13.99 12.05 6.50
N ILE A 23 -12.76 11.55 6.54
CA ILE A 23 -11.89 11.46 7.70
C ILE A 23 -10.54 12.08 7.36
N GLY A 24 -9.85 12.65 8.36
CA GLY A 24 -8.57 13.33 8.19
C GLY A 24 -8.58 14.72 8.84
N SER A 25 -7.40 15.17 9.30
CA SER A 25 -7.29 16.39 10.09
C SER A 25 -7.43 17.68 9.26
N LYS A 26 -6.93 17.68 8.03
CA LYS A 26 -6.94 18.83 7.11
C LYS A 26 -7.61 18.55 5.77
N SER A 27 -7.47 17.32 5.26
CA SER A 27 -8.06 16.88 4.00
C SER A 27 -8.64 15.48 4.15
N ARG A 28 -9.58 15.13 3.27
CA ARG A 28 -10.17 13.79 3.18
C ARG A 28 -9.08 12.75 2.95
N THR A 29 -9.25 11.56 3.50
CA THR A 29 -8.35 10.43 3.25
C THR A 29 -8.75 9.73 1.95
N ARG A 30 -7.83 9.69 0.99
CA ARG A 30 -7.97 8.98 -0.29
C ARG A 30 -7.36 7.59 -0.18
N ILE A 31 -8.08 6.57 -0.64
CA ILE A 31 -7.59 5.19 -0.67
C ILE A 31 -7.56 4.74 -2.12
N ALA A 32 -6.42 4.17 -2.53
CA ALA A 32 -6.30 3.43 -3.77
C ALA A 32 -6.08 1.95 -3.46
N ALA A 33 -6.41 1.09 -4.41
CA ALA A 33 -6.21 -0.35 -4.27
C ALA A 33 -5.80 -1.00 -5.59
N ALA A 34 -5.09 -2.12 -5.48
CA ALA A 34 -4.76 -3.01 -6.58
C ALA A 34 -5.02 -4.47 -6.17
N ILE A 35 -5.17 -5.34 -7.17
CA ILE A 35 -5.41 -6.77 -6.94
C ILE A 35 -4.15 -7.55 -7.30
N CYS A 36 -3.51 -8.12 -6.28
CA CYS A 36 -2.42 -9.07 -6.41
C CYS A 36 -1.33 -8.58 -7.38
N TYR A 37 -1.23 -9.21 -8.55
CA TYR A 37 -0.24 -8.93 -9.58
C TYR A 37 -0.26 -7.47 -10.08
N ASP A 38 -1.42 -6.80 -10.05
CA ASP A 38 -1.55 -5.40 -10.44
C ASP A 38 -0.69 -4.46 -9.57
N ALA A 39 -0.40 -4.84 -8.32
CA ALA A 39 0.45 -4.04 -7.43
C ALA A 39 1.94 -4.08 -7.82
N THR A 40 2.33 -4.99 -8.71
CA THR A 40 3.71 -5.09 -9.24
C THR A 40 4.00 -4.07 -10.34
N ASP A 41 2.96 -3.44 -10.89
CA ASP A 41 3.05 -2.40 -11.91
C ASP A 41 3.52 -1.08 -11.27
N LEU A 42 4.80 -0.74 -11.48
CA LEU A 42 5.39 0.47 -10.92
C LEU A 42 4.83 1.75 -11.53
N ASP A 43 4.29 1.71 -12.75
CA ASP A 43 3.68 2.88 -13.38
C ASP A 43 2.39 3.25 -12.64
N LEU A 44 1.58 2.25 -12.28
CA LEU A 44 0.40 2.42 -11.43
C LEU A 44 0.76 3.03 -10.08
N VAL A 45 1.73 2.42 -9.41
CA VAL A 45 2.18 2.84 -8.08
C VAL A 45 2.69 4.28 -8.12
N SER A 46 3.42 4.63 -9.18
CA SER A 46 3.96 5.97 -9.38
C SER A 46 2.86 7.01 -9.61
N ASP A 47 1.82 6.69 -10.40
CA ASP A 47 0.67 7.57 -10.59
C ASP A 47 -0.13 7.75 -9.28
N LEU A 48 -0.32 6.68 -8.53
CA LEU A 48 -1.07 6.69 -7.27
C LEU A 48 -0.35 7.40 -6.12
N ARG A 49 0.99 7.43 -6.15
CA ARG A 49 1.84 8.03 -5.10
C ARG A 49 1.40 9.45 -4.72
N ASP A 50 1.09 10.27 -5.71
CA ASP A 50 0.74 11.68 -5.48
C ASP A 50 -0.78 11.90 -5.34
N ARG A 51 -1.58 10.82 -5.37
CA ARG A 51 -3.05 10.89 -5.49
C ARG A 51 -3.81 10.14 -4.39
N SER A 52 -3.25 9.08 -3.82
CA SER A 52 -3.83 8.36 -2.68
C SER A 52 -3.14 8.76 -1.38
N ASP A 53 -3.72 8.45 -0.23
CA ASP A 53 -3.10 8.59 1.10
C ASP A 53 -2.79 7.23 1.74
N MET A 54 -3.39 6.16 1.22
CA MET A 54 -3.14 4.78 1.57
C MET A 54 -3.29 3.90 0.33
N PHE A 55 -2.51 2.82 0.26
CA PHE A 55 -2.59 1.84 -0.82
C PHE A 55 -2.87 0.44 -0.29
N LEU A 56 -3.92 -0.19 -0.83
CA LEU A 56 -4.38 -1.52 -0.42
C LEU A 56 -4.12 -2.55 -1.51
N VAL A 57 -3.70 -3.75 -1.12
CA VAL A 57 -3.46 -4.87 -2.03
C VAL A 57 -4.23 -6.08 -1.53
N ALA A 58 -5.26 -6.48 -2.27
CA ALA A 58 -5.91 -7.77 -2.05
C ALA A 58 -5.17 -8.84 -2.85
N ALA A 59 -4.74 -9.93 -2.23
CA ALA A 59 -3.90 -10.93 -2.90
C ALA A 59 -4.43 -12.37 -2.73
N LEU A 60 -4.17 -13.18 -3.76
CA LEU A 60 -4.15 -14.64 -3.69
C LEU A 60 -2.78 -15.05 -4.22
N ASN A 61 -1.76 -14.84 -3.40
CA ASN A 61 -0.38 -14.98 -3.80
C ASN A 61 0.30 -16.11 -3.02
N GLN A 62 0.99 -16.98 -3.74
CA GLN A 62 1.72 -18.12 -3.19
C GLN A 62 3.16 -17.74 -2.83
N ASP A 63 3.74 -16.76 -3.53
CA ASP A 63 5.09 -16.26 -3.28
C ASP A 63 5.08 -15.13 -2.24
N VAL A 64 4.77 -15.50 -0.99
CA VAL A 64 4.57 -14.58 0.12
C VAL A 64 5.78 -13.65 0.31
N GLN A 65 6.99 -14.19 0.21
CA GLN A 65 8.21 -13.42 0.49
C GLN A 65 8.44 -12.30 -0.53
N THR A 66 8.17 -12.56 -1.81
CA THR A 66 8.29 -11.53 -2.86
C THR A 66 7.31 -10.37 -2.61
N PHE A 67 6.08 -10.68 -2.22
CA PHE A 67 5.07 -9.65 -1.95
C PHE A 67 5.32 -8.90 -0.64
N ASP A 68 5.83 -9.54 0.41
CA ASP A 68 6.23 -8.83 1.63
C ASP A 68 7.38 -7.84 1.36
N ASN A 69 8.38 -8.26 0.58
CA ASN A 69 9.46 -7.38 0.13
C ASN A 69 8.94 -6.23 -0.74
N MET A 70 7.97 -6.49 -1.61
CA MET A 70 7.32 -5.47 -2.42
C MET A 70 6.62 -4.43 -1.53
N VAL A 71 5.79 -4.86 -0.57
CA VAL A 71 5.12 -3.94 0.37
C VAL A 71 6.16 -3.15 1.19
N ALA A 72 7.27 -3.78 1.57
CA ALA A 72 8.39 -3.12 2.25
C ALA A 72 9.10 -2.06 1.41
N ALA A 73 9.12 -2.20 0.09
CA ALA A 73 9.62 -1.17 -0.80
C ALA A 73 8.56 -0.08 -1.06
N LEU A 74 7.32 -0.48 -1.32
CA LEU A 74 6.24 0.39 -1.76
C LEU A 74 5.83 1.42 -0.71
N HIS A 75 5.76 1.06 0.58
CA HIS A 75 5.37 2.03 1.62
C HIS A 75 6.32 3.23 1.64
N PHE A 76 7.62 2.99 1.41
CA PHE A 76 8.61 4.05 1.35
C PHE A 76 8.56 4.78 0.02
N HIS A 77 8.49 4.05 -1.09
CA HIS A 77 8.49 4.63 -2.45
C HIS A 77 7.29 5.56 -2.67
N MET A 78 6.10 5.11 -2.26
CA MET A 78 4.88 5.91 -2.31
C MET A 78 4.77 6.89 -1.13
N TYR A 79 5.62 6.75 -0.11
CA TYR A 79 5.59 7.51 1.14
C TYR A 79 4.18 7.55 1.77
N GLN A 80 3.56 6.39 1.93
CA GLN A 80 2.23 6.23 2.53
C GLN A 80 2.08 4.82 3.12
N PRO A 81 1.07 4.56 3.98
CA PRO A 81 0.72 3.22 4.39
C PRO A 81 0.40 2.30 3.21
N VAL A 82 1.00 1.12 3.19
CA VAL A 82 0.70 0.04 2.24
C VAL A 82 0.27 -1.19 3.01
N ILE A 83 -0.92 -1.69 2.70
CA ILE A 83 -1.54 -2.83 3.38
C ILE A 83 -1.81 -3.92 2.35
N LEU A 84 -1.31 -5.12 2.61
CA LEU A 84 -1.58 -6.32 1.83
C LEU A 84 -2.40 -7.30 2.67
N ALA A 85 -3.55 -7.67 2.13
CA ALA A 85 -4.40 -8.73 2.65
C ALA A 85 -4.34 -9.91 1.68
N ASN A 86 -3.63 -10.97 2.07
CA ASN A 86 -3.55 -12.20 1.29
C ASN A 86 -4.61 -13.21 1.75
N SER A 87 -4.93 -14.17 0.89
CA SER A 87 -5.73 -15.33 1.27
C SER A 87 -5.13 -16.07 2.47
N GLY A 88 -5.99 -16.47 3.41
CA GLY A 88 -5.61 -17.31 4.55
C GLY A 88 -5.10 -18.69 4.15
N GLU A 89 -5.29 -19.10 2.89
CA GLU A 89 -4.65 -20.31 2.34
C GLU A 89 -3.12 -20.22 2.41
N PHE A 90 -2.54 -19.06 2.08
CA PHE A 90 -1.09 -18.86 1.99
C PHE A 90 -0.54 -17.95 3.11
N GLY A 91 -1.39 -17.14 3.75
CA GLY A 91 -0.96 -16.18 4.77
C GLY A 91 -0.15 -15.03 4.17
N GLY A 92 0.64 -14.32 4.99
CA GLY A 92 1.51 -13.24 4.49
C GLY A 92 0.84 -11.88 4.38
N SER A 93 -0.31 -11.69 5.04
CA SER A 93 -0.92 -10.36 5.18
C SER A 93 -0.02 -9.46 6.01
N THR A 94 0.27 -8.26 5.50
CA THR A 94 1.27 -7.34 6.07
C THR A 94 0.81 -5.90 5.93
N ALA A 95 1.09 -5.06 6.92
CA ALA A 95 0.78 -3.63 6.90
C ALA A 95 2.02 -2.83 7.26
N GLN A 96 2.47 -1.97 6.36
CA GLN A 96 3.70 -1.20 6.52
C GLN A 96 3.49 0.30 6.35
N ILE A 97 4.20 1.08 7.17
CA ILE A 97 4.15 2.55 7.19
C ILE A 97 5.53 3.19 7.13
N PRO A 98 5.66 4.44 6.60
CA PRO A 98 6.92 5.16 6.45
C PRO A 98 7.56 5.67 7.76
N LEU A 99 7.58 4.85 8.81
CA LEU A 99 8.25 5.15 10.08
C LEU A 99 9.64 4.51 10.14
N PRO A 100 10.56 5.07 10.92
CA PRO A 100 11.89 4.50 11.12
C PRO A 100 11.86 3.18 11.92
N LYS A 101 12.85 2.33 11.65
CA LYS A 101 13.17 1.11 12.42
C LYS A 101 11.99 0.13 12.55
N HIS A 102 11.71 -0.31 13.78
CA HIS A 102 10.73 -1.34 14.14
C HIS A 102 9.28 -0.85 14.10
N GLU A 103 9.03 0.46 14.06
CA GLU A 103 7.68 1.03 13.99
C GLU A 103 7.05 0.96 12.59
N ARG A 104 7.82 0.52 11.59
CA ARG A 104 7.33 0.40 10.20
C ARG A 104 6.31 -0.71 10.01
N LEU A 105 6.37 -1.78 10.82
CA LEU A 105 5.51 -2.95 10.68
C LEU A 105 4.36 -2.83 11.68
N ILE A 106 3.14 -2.61 11.18
CA ILE A 106 1.95 -2.49 12.03
C ILE A 106 1.38 -3.88 12.34
N ALA A 107 1.26 -4.71 11.32
CA ALA A 107 0.74 -6.06 11.44
C ALA A 107 1.44 -6.97 10.44
N HIS A 108 1.71 -8.20 10.88
CA HIS A 108 2.22 -9.25 10.00
C HIS A 108 1.66 -10.59 10.45
N VAL A 109 0.92 -11.24 9.58
CA VAL A 109 0.37 -12.57 9.83
C VAL A 109 1.15 -13.58 9.01
N HIS A 110 1.87 -14.47 9.71
CA HIS A 110 2.46 -15.66 9.12
C HIS A 110 1.64 -16.89 9.52
N GLY A 111 1.37 -17.75 8.54
CA GLY A 111 0.61 -18.98 8.72
C GLY A 111 -0.27 -19.25 7.51
N SER A 112 -0.06 -20.38 6.85
CA SER A 112 -0.94 -20.91 5.81
C SER A 112 -2.10 -21.68 6.46
N GLN A 113 -3.24 -21.74 5.78
CA GLN A 113 -4.45 -22.47 6.18
C GLN A 113 -5.11 -22.00 7.48
N GLN A 114 -5.00 -20.71 7.80
CA GLN A 114 -5.62 -20.12 8.98
C GLN A 114 -6.32 -18.81 8.64
N VAL A 115 -7.48 -18.57 9.25
CA VAL A 115 -8.16 -17.26 9.21
C VAL A 115 -7.61 -16.42 10.34
N ALA A 116 -6.96 -15.31 10.00
CA ALA A 116 -6.48 -14.33 10.95
C ALA A 116 -7.09 -12.96 10.62
N VAL A 117 -7.48 -12.22 11.67
CA VAL A 117 -7.98 -10.85 11.56
C VAL A 117 -7.01 -9.95 12.32
N SER A 118 -6.42 -8.98 11.63
CA SER A 118 -5.61 -7.93 12.23
C SER A 118 -6.36 -6.62 12.22
N VAL A 119 -6.57 -6.03 13.39
CA VAL A 119 -7.21 -4.72 13.56
C VAL A 119 -6.16 -3.74 14.04
N PHE A 120 -5.98 -2.64 13.31
CA PHE A 120 -5.03 -1.59 13.64
C PHE A 120 -5.54 -0.23 13.16
N GLU A 121 -5.10 0.83 13.83
CA GLU A 121 -5.40 2.21 13.45
C GLU A 121 -4.25 2.79 12.63
N VAL A 122 -4.59 3.52 11.55
CA VAL A 122 -3.62 4.20 10.70
C VAL A 122 -4.05 5.65 10.50
N ASP A 123 -3.16 6.57 10.85
CA ASP A 123 -3.28 7.98 10.46
C ASP A 123 -2.31 8.27 9.29
N PRO A 124 -2.81 8.50 8.06
CA PRO A 124 -1.96 8.85 6.94
C PRO A 124 -1.57 10.34 6.91
N SER A 125 -2.18 11.19 7.74
CA SER A 125 -1.97 12.64 7.76
C SER A 125 -0.49 13.07 7.81
N PRO A 126 0.39 12.44 8.61
CA PRO A 126 1.79 12.84 8.71
C PRO A 126 2.58 12.68 7.40
N PHE A 127 2.12 11.82 6.49
CA PHE A 127 2.82 11.53 5.24
C PHE A 127 2.35 12.39 4.07
N LYS A 128 1.22 13.10 4.21
CA LYS A 128 0.65 13.91 3.13
C LYS A 128 1.51 15.10 2.75
N SER A 129 2.14 15.78 3.72
CA SER A 129 2.87 17.02 3.46
C SER A 129 4.37 16.91 3.76
N LEU A 130 5.17 17.73 3.08
CA LEU A 130 6.57 17.96 3.43
C LEU A 130 6.74 18.83 4.68
N ALA A 131 5.68 19.54 5.09
CA ALA A 131 5.69 20.29 6.33
C ALA A 131 5.89 19.33 7.50
N THR A 132 6.86 19.61 8.36
CA THR A 132 7.13 18.81 9.55
C THR A 132 5.86 18.79 10.40
N PRO A 133 5.20 17.63 10.55
CA PRO A 133 4.03 17.58 11.40
C PRO A 133 4.46 17.84 12.84
N LYS A 134 3.58 18.41 13.66
CA LYS A 134 3.69 18.36 15.14
C LYS A 134 3.46 16.91 15.65
N ALA A 135 3.95 15.91 14.94
CA ALA A 135 3.80 14.52 15.32
C ALA A 135 4.74 14.20 16.48
N SER A 136 4.28 13.39 17.45
CA SER A 136 5.13 12.93 18.55
C SER A 136 6.20 11.92 18.10
N LYS A 137 6.06 11.37 16.89
CA LYS A 137 6.94 10.36 16.31
C LYS A 137 7.84 10.93 15.22
N THR A 138 9.11 10.53 15.22
CA THR A 138 10.07 10.87 14.17
C THR A 138 9.65 10.19 12.87
N LEU A 139 9.34 10.98 11.83
CA LEU A 139 9.07 10.45 10.50
C LEU A 139 10.38 10.07 9.79
N LYS A 140 10.31 9.08 8.90
CA LYS A 140 11.42 8.81 7.97
C LYS A 140 11.50 9.95 6.95
N ALA A 141 12.71 10.29 6.50
CA ALA A 141 12.89 11.25 5.41
C ALA A 141 12.12 10.77 4.16
N HIS A 142 11.43 11.68 3.48
CA HIS A 142 10.68 11.32 2.28
C HIS A 142 11.61 10.81 1.16
N PRO A 143 11.14 9.92 0.28
CA PRO A 143 11.90 9.51 -0.90
C PRO A 143 12.16 10.70 -1.83
N ALA A 144 13.18 10.56 -2.69
CA ALA A 144 13.47 11.55 -3.71
C ALA A 144 12.25 11.81 -4.61
N GLY A 145 12.10 13.07 -5.05
CA GLY A 145 11.01 13.50 -5.93
C GLY A 145 9.63 13.60 -5.27
N TYR A 146 9.49 13.32 -3.97
CA TYR A 146 8.21 13.47 -3.28
C TYR A 146 7.89 14.96 -3.10
N LYS A 147 6.69 15.38 -3.51
CA LYS A 147 6.26 16.79 -3.43
C LYS A 147 5.21 17.05 -2.35
N GLY A 148 4.72 16.00 -1.70
CA GLY A 148 3.50 16.06 -0.91
C GLY A 148 2.25 15.89 -1.77
N ARG A 149 1.10 15.73 -1.11
CA ARG A 149 -0.23 15.59 -1.70
C ARG A 149 -1.25 16.38 -0.87
N ASP A 150 -2.30 16.87 -1.54
CA ASP A 150 -3.37 17.69 -0.95
C ASP A 150 -4.51 16.84 -0.36
#